data_AF-A0A556V6C5-F1
#
_entry.id   AF-A0A556V6C5-F1
#
_cell.length_a   1.000
_cell.length_b   1.000
_cell.length_c   1.000
_cell.angle_alpha   90.00
_cell.angle_beta   90.00
_cell.angle_gamma   90.00
#
_symmetry.space_group_name_H-M   'P 1'
#
loop_
_entity.id
_entity.type
_entity.pdbx_description
1 polymer ?
#
loop_
_entity_poly.entity_id
_entity_poly.type
_entity_poly.pdbx_seq_one_letter_code
_entity_poly.pdbx_strand_id
1 'polypeptide(L)'
;MEPETKKRRGMESDPDWWDFLPVLSDEMSDEVPVLDAYAAPITDKRQTSRLVKDLSVVHPLADLQHIKRVRARRDEKEPHALEVLVCLVSDVLTRPQRPTLIDLLSSKDFNVKGLGEPFLVRIPARAPLTRPQFERASRHWPTSFHEDKRVTLGLKGQLFTSGQKAKFQEYMTAAVEAARAGREEGMEAVGAAIIDPKSGQILAVGHDLSRDHPLQHAAMVCIDLVAWGQGGGVYRYEKHPACRYTASDPQLSSGASEEGVQPYICTGYELYITREPCVMCAMALVHSRISRVFYGTSSPDGALGTKYKIHCQKGLNHHFQVYQGVMRQTCEALTRPR
;
A
#
# COMPACT_ATOMS: atom_id res chain seq x y z
N MET A 1 -24.72 10.48 -5.50
CA MET A 1 -24.15 11.83 -5.69
C MET A 1 -22.88 11.89 -4.87
N GLU A 2 -21.75 11.58 -5.52
CA GLU A 2 -20.42 11.74 -4.93
C GLU A 2 -20.16 13.24 -4.68
N PRO A 3 -19.50 13.62 -3.57
CA PRO A 3 -19.21 15.02 -3.31
C PRO A 3 -18.04 15.49 -4.19
N GLU A 4 -18.31 16.49 -5.03
CA GLU A 4 -17.33 17.16 -5.86
C GLU A 4 -16.16 17.72 -5.04
N THR A 5 -14.94 17.30 -5.40
CA THR A 5 -13.69 17.84 -4.88
C THR A 5 -13.52 19.31 -5.28
N LYS A 6 -13.53 20.21 -4.28
CA LYS A 6 -13.21 21.63 -4.45
C LYS A 6 -11.82 21.81 -5.07
N LYS A 7 -11.78 22.32 -6.31
CA LYS A 7 -10.57 22.85 -6.95
C LYS A 7 -9.91 23.91 -6.05
N ARG A 8 -8.70 23.65 -5.57
CA ARG A 8 -7.83 24.69 -5.00
C ARG A 8 -7.40 25.63 -6.13
N ARG A 9 -7.73 26.91 -6.00
CA ARG A 9 -7.26 28.02 -6.86
C ARG A 9 -5.93 28.54 -6.32
N GLY A 10 -4.96 28.75 -7.21
CA GLY A 10 -3.87 29.71 -7.01
C GLY A 10 -2.52 29.13 -6.57
N MET A 11 -1.91 28.30 -7.42
CA MET A 11 -0.46 28.22 -7.61
C MET A 11 -0.28 27.85 -9.08
N GLU A 12 0.53 28.60 -9.83
CA GLU A 12 0.96 28.19 -11.16
C GLU A 12 1.47 26.74 -11.05
N SER A 13 0.78 25.81 -11.70
CA SER A 13 1.14 24.40 -11.64
C SER A 13 2.43 24.23 -12.41
N ASP A 14 3.53 24.06 -11.69
CA ASP A 14 4.78 23.55 -12.24
C ASP A 14 4.45 22.26 -13.02
N PRO A 15 4.64 22.22 -14.35
CA PRO A 15 4.32 21.03 -15.15
C PRO A 15 5.09 19.79 -14.71
N ASP A 16 6.17 19.96 -13.93
CA ASP A 16 7.01 18.90 -13.40
C ASP A 16 6.55 18.37 -12.02
N TRP A 17 5.45 18.89 -11.47
CA TRP A 17 4.89 18.39 -10.21
C TRP A 17 4.01 17.15 -10.43
N TRP A 18 4.61 15.96 -10.45
CA TRP A 18 3.85 14.70 -10.34
C TRP A 18 3.59 14.30 -8.89
N ASP A 19 2.31 14.05 -8.59
CA ASP A 19 1.87 13.40 -7.36
C ASP A 19 2.25 11.91 -7.41
N PHE A 20 3.47 11.66 -6.94
CA PHE A 20 4.03 10.34 -6.77
C PHE A 20 3.45 9.66 -5.52
N LEU A 21 2.73 8.55 -5.69
CA LEU A 21 1.99 7.91 -4.59
C LEU A 21 2.36 6.42 -4.43
N PRO A 22 2.51 5.93 -3.18
CA PRO A 22 2.64 4.50 -2.93
C PRO A 22 1.32 3.79 -3.24
N VAL A 23 1.39 2.60 -3.84
CA VAL A 23 0.22 1.73 -3.96
C VAL A 23 0.14 0.83 -2.73
N LEU A 24 -0.77 1.17 -1.82
CA LEU A 24 -0.97 0.49 -0.55
C LEU A 24 -1.92 -0.72 -0.71
N SER A 25 -1.74 -1.74 0.13
CA SER A 25 -2.65 -2.88 0.25
C SER A 25 -4.07 -2.43 0.60
N ASP A 26 -5.06 -3.27 0.28
CA ASP A 26 -6.48 -3.00 0.60
C ASP A 26 -6.68 -2.73 2.09
N GLU A 27 -6.01 -3.48 2.96
CA GLU A 27 -6.06 -3.25 4.41
C GLU A 27 -5.61 -1.84 4.83
N MET A 28 -4.72 -1.19 4.07
CA MET A 28 -4.19 0.14 4.35
C MET A 28 -4.95 1.25 3.61
N SER A 29 -5.54 0.95 2.44
CA SER A 29 -6.31 1.92 1.65
C SER A 29 -7.76 2.02 2.10
N ASP A 30 -8.37 0.91 2.47
CA ASP A 30 -9.81 0.83 2.67
C ASP A 30 -10.22 1.41 4.03
N GLU A 31 -11.52 1.63 4.20
CA GLU A 31 -12.03 2.03 5.51
C GLU A 31 -11.86 0.91 6.54
N VAL A 32 -11.63 1.30 7.79
CA VAL A 32 -11.60 0.34 8.90
C VAL A 32 -13.04 -0.10 9.16
N PRO A 33 -13.37 -1.40 9.05
CA PRO A 33 -14.70 -1.88 9.33
C PRO A 33 -15.11 -1.53 10.76
N VAL A 34 -16.41 -1.44 11.01
CA VAL A 34 -16.95 -1.13 12.34
C VAL A 34 -17.79 -2.28 12.86
N LEU A 35 -17.74 -2.48 14.18
CA LEU A 35 -18.56 -3.42 14.92
C LEU A 35 -19.54 -2.66 15.80
N ASP A 36 -20.70 -3.25 16.04
CA ASP A 36 -21.66 -2.74 16.99
C ASP A 36 -21.34 -3.30 18.39
N ALA A 37 -21.35 -2.43 19.38
CA ALA A 37 -21.01 -2.75 20.76
C ALA A 37 -21.89 -1.98 21.74
N TYR A 38 -21.99 -2.48 22.97
CA TYR A 38 -22.69 -1.78 24.05
C TYR A 38 -21.69 -1.01 24.91
N ALA A 39 -21.99 0.26 25.15
CA ALA A 39 -21.29 1.11 26.10
C ALA A 39 -22.25 1.57 27.20
N ALA A 40 -21.73 1.99 28.34
CA ALA A 40 -22.52 2.54 29.44
C ALA A 40 -21.82 3.77 30.04
N PRO A 41 -22.57 4.78 30.52
CA PRO A 41 -21.98 5.90 31.23
C PRO A 41 -21.46 5.44 32.59
N ILE A 42 -20.33 6.00 33.03
CA ILE A 42 -19.81 5.79 34.38
C ILE A 42 -20.40 6.87 35.29
N THR A 43 -21.33 6.47 36.14
CA THR A 43 -22.08 7.36 37.04
C THR A 43 -21.26 7.78 38.26
N ASP A 44 -20.32 6.93 38.71
CA ASP A 44 -19.34 7.23 39.78
C ASP A 44 -17.91 7.02 39.27
N LYS A 45 -17.18 8.13 39.05
CA LYS A 45 -15.80 8.12 38.56
C LYS A 45 -14.83 7.34 39.47
N ARG A 46 -15.11 7.25 40.78
CA ARG A 46 -14.27 6.48 41.72
C ARG A 46 -14.29 4.98 41.44
N GLN A 47 -15.32 4.49 40.74
CA GLN A 47 -15.47 3.09 40.37
C GLN A 47 -14.75 2.72 39.06
N THR A 48 -14.23 3.68 38.29
CA THR A 48 -13.70 3.45 36.93
C THR A 48 -12.69 2.32 36.86
N SER A 49 -11.66 2.33 37.71
CA SER A 49 -10.61 1.31 37.71
C SER A 49 -11.12 -0.08 38.06
N ARG A 50 -12.10 -0.17 38.95
CA ARG A 50 -12.76 -1.43 39.29
C ARG A 50 -13.59 -1.93 38.10
N LEU A 51 -14.46 -1.08 37.56
CA LEU A 51 -15.32 -1.41 36.43
C LEU A 51 -14.53 -1.90 35.23
N VAL A 52 -13.41 -1.26 34.89
CA VAL A 52 -12.53 -1.71 33.80
C VAL A 52 -11.95 -3.10 34.07
N LYS A 53 -11.49 -3.37 35.30
CA LYS A 53 -10.97 -4.70 35.68
C LYS A 53 -12.07 -5.76 35.61
N ASP A 54 -13.21 -5.52 36.25
CA ASP A 54 -14.33 -6.47 36.32
C ASP A 54 -14.84 -6.78 34.90
N LEU A 55 -15.03 -5.76 34.06
CA LEU A 55 -15.47 -5.93 32.67
C LEU A 55 -14.43 -6.68 31.83
N SER A 56 -13.14 -6.59 32.16
CA SER A 56 -12.08 -7.31 31.44
C SER A 56 -12.04 -8.80 31.77
N VAL A 57 -12.62 -9.19 32.90
CA VAL A 57 -12.83 -10.59 33.25
C VAL A 57 -14.09 -11.14 32.58
N VAL A 58 -15.19 -10.40 32.61
CA VAL A 58 -16.49 -10.88 32.09
C VAL A 58 -16.57 -10.82 30.56
N HIS A 59 -16.13 -9.72 29.98
CA HIS A 59 -16.15 -9.47 28.53
C HIS A 59 -14.79 -8.98 28.06
N PRO A 60 -13.81 -9.89 27.93
CA PRO A 60 -12.48 -9.55 27.44
C PRO A 60 -12.53 -9.08 25.98
N LEU A 61 -11.76 -8.04 25.67
CA LEU A 61 -11.63 -7.48 24.31
C LEU A 61 -10.35 -8.02 23.64
N ALA A 62 -10.19 -9.34 23.60
CA ALA A 62 -8.92 -10.01 23.24
C ALA A 62 -8.39 -9.60 21.85
N ASP A 63 -9.28 -9.52 20.86
CA ASP A 63 -8.95 -9.14 19.46
C ASP A 63 -9.05 -7.63 19.21
N LEU A 64 -9.38 -6.84 20.24
CA LEU A 64 -9.64 -5.40 20.14
C LEU A 64 -8.74 -4.58 21.08
N GLN A 65 -7.49 -5.00 21.24
CA GLN A 65 -6.51 -4.33 22.12
C GLN A 65 -6.22 -2.88 21.70
N HIS A 66 -6.48 -2.52 20.43
CA HIS A 66 -6.39 -1.15 19.97
C HIS A 66 -7.48 -0.24 20.51
N ILE A 67 -8.60 -0.79 21.01
CA ILE A 67 -9.73 -0.01 21.51
C ILE A 67 -9.47 0.42 22.95
N LYS A 68 -9.56 1.72 23.21
CA LYS A 68 -9.53 2.22 24.59
C LYS A 68 -10.87 1.93 25.25
N ARG A 69 -10.87 1.12 26.30
CA ARG A 69 -12.12 0.69 26.95
C ARG A 69 -12.95 1.83 27.54
N VAL A 70 -12.31 2.92 27.95
CA VAL A 70 -12.97 4.11 28.52
C VAL A 70 -12.72 5.32 27.63
N ARG A 71 -13.74 6.16 27.47
CA ARG A 71 -13.62 7.47 26.81
C ARG A 71 -14.21 8.59 27.67
N ALA A 72 -13.67 9.78 27.50
CA ALA A 72 -14.33 11.00 27.96
C ALA A 72 -15.44 11.39 26.97
N ARG A 73 -16.58 11.87 27.50
CA ARG A 73 -17.61 12.47 26.65
C ARG A 73 -17.14 13.80 26.08
N ARG A 74 -17.69 14.15 24.91
CA ARG A 74 -17.38 15.40 24.21
C ARG A 74 -18.22 16.60 24.67
N ASP A 75 -19.36 16.34 25.31
CA ASP A 75 -20.26 17.39 25.82
C ASP A 75 -20.15 17.47 27.35
N GLU A 76 -19.73 18.63 27.85
CA GLU A 76 -19.55 18.91 29.28
C GLU A 76 -20.89 19.15 30.02
N LYS A 77 -22.01 19.29 29.30
CA LYS A 77 -23.32 19.62 29.88
C LYS A 77 -24.09 18.43 30.43
N GLU A 78 -23.71 17.20 30.08
CA GLU A 78 -24.35 15.99 30.60
C GLU A 78 -23.70 15.48 31.90
N PRO A 79 -24.47 14.84 32.81
CA PRO A 79 -24.04 14.57 34.18
C PRO A 79 -22.86 13.59 34.32
N HIS A 80 -22.52 12.84 33.27
CA HIS A 80 -21.48 11.80 33.33
C HIS A 80 -20.36 12.09 32.33
N ALA A 81 -19.15 12.33 32.84
CA ALA A 81 -18.02 12.71 31.98
C ALA A 81 -17.31 11.52 31.30
N LEU A 82 -17.59 10.29 31.72
CA LEU A 82 -16.90 9.08 31.23
C LEU A 82 -17.90 8.02 30.77
N GLU A 83 -17.52 7.28 29.73
CA GLU A 83 -18.25 6.13 29.20
C GLU A 83 -17.30 4.94 29.09
N VAL A 84 -17.80 3.74 29.35
CA VAL A 84 -17.03 2.50 29.27
C VAL A 84 -17.69 1.52 28.31
N LEU A 85 -16.86 0.84 27.52
CA LEU A 85 -17.28 -0.23 26.64
C LEU A 85 -17.52 -1.51 27.46
N VAL A 86 -18.73 -2.07 27.32
CA VAL A 86 -19.19 -3.23 28.08
C VAL A 86 -18.84 -4.52 27.34
N CYS A 87 -19.45 -4.77 26.18
CA CYS A 87 -19.28 -5.98 25.35
C CYS A 87 -19.61 -5.70 23.88
N LEU A 88 -19.28 -6.63 22.98
CA LEU A 88 -19.76 -6.59 21.60
C LEU A 88 -21.20 -7.07 21.52
N VAL A 89 -21.96 -6.58 20.55
CA VAL A 89 -23.32 -7.09 20.30
C VAL A 89 -23.30 -8.57 19.89
N SER A 90 -22.21 -9.03 19.27
CA SER A 90 -22.00 -10.45 18.93
C SER A 90 -21.87 -11.37 20.14
N ASP A 91 -21.50 -10.82 21.30
CA ASP A 91 -21.23 -11.61 22.50
C ASP A 91 -22.52 -11.90 23.30
N VAL A 92 -23.62 -11.23 22.95
CA VAL A 92 -24.91 -11.35 23.63
C VAL A 92 -25.81 -12.33 22.88
N LEU A 93 -26.23 -13.39 23.57
CA LEU A 93 -27.04 -14.49 22.98
C LEU A 93 -28.45 -14.05 22.56
N THR A 94 -29.00 -13.01 23.19
CA THR A 94 -30.31 -12.43 22.88
C THR A 94 -30.13 -10.96 22.54
N ARG A 95 -30.81 -10.46 21.49
CA ARG A 95 -30.83 -9.02 21.15
C ARG A 95 -32.11 -8.38 21.69
N PRO A 96 -32.16 -7.98 22.98
CA PRO A 96 -33.33 -7.29 23.51
C PRO A 96 -33.49 -5.93 22.81
N GLN A 97 -34.73 -5.49 22.61
CA GLN A 97 -35.00 -4.15 22.07
C GLN A 97 -34.45 -3.02 22.96
N ARG A 98 -34.35 -3.28 24.28
CA ARG A 98 -33.72 -2.41 25.27
C ARG A 98 -32.86 -3.27 26.19
N PRO A 99 -31.55 -3.39 25.94
CA PRO A 99 -30.66 -4.16 26.80
C PRO A 99 -30.52 -3.48 28.15
N THR A 100 -30.65 -4.25 29.23
CA THR A 100 -30.24 -3.82 30.57
C THR A 100 -28.83 -4.30 30.88
N LEU A 101 -28.15 -3.70 31.87
CA LEU A 101 -26.82 -4.18 32.29
C LEU A 101 -26.83 -5.65 32.72
N ILE A 102 -27.95 -6.12 33.30
CA ILE A 102 -28.11 -7.51 33.74
C ILE A 102 -28.12 -8.44 32.52
N ASP A 103 -28.86 -8.08 31.47
CA ASP A 103 -28.91 -8.86 30.22
C ASP A 103 -27.52 -8.97 29.58
N LEU A 104 -26.76 -7.87 29.58
CA LEU A 104 -25.45 -7.81 28.94
C LEU A 104 -24.36 -8.54 29.73
N LEU A 105 -24.39 -8.50 31.05
CA LEU A 105 -23.29 -8.98 31.89
C LEU A 105 -23.45 -10.43 32.31
N SER A 106 -24.66 -11.01 32.21
CA SER A 106 -25.00 -12.44 32.43
C SER A 106 -24.49 -13.11 33.72
N SER A 107 -23.78 -12.37 34.58
CA SER A 107 -23.21 -12.81 35.85
C SER A 107 -23.99 -12.18 36.98
N LYS A 108 -24.54 -13.01 37.87
CA LYS A 108 -25.27 -12.57 39.08
C LYS A 108 -24.39 -11.80 40.06
N ASP A 109 -23.06 -11.92 39.94
CA ASP A 109 -22.09 -11.35 40.88
C ASP A 109 -21.42 -10.07 40.34
N PHE A 110 -21.75 -9.61 39.13
CA PHE A 110 -21.18 -8.37 38.62
C PHE A 110 -21.76 -7.16 39.38
N ASN A 111 -20.89 -6.43 40.07
CA ASN A 111 -21.28 -5.21 40.77
C ASN A 111 -21.41 -4.03 39.79
N VAL A 112 -22.64 -3.82 39.31
CA VAL A 112 -23.04 -2.74 38.39
C VAL A 112 -22.97 -1.33 38.98
N LYS A 113 -22.68 -1.19 40.28
CA LYS A 113 -22.61 0.13 40.93
C LYS A 113 -21.60 1.03 40.21
N GLY A 114 -22.04 2.22 39.82
CA GLY A 114 -21.22 3.17 39.08
C GLY A 114 -21.35 3.06 37.56
N LEU A 115 -22.20 2.18 37.03
CA LEU A 115 -22.65 2.17 35.63
C LEU A 115 -24.08 2.70 35.53
N GLY A 116 -24.38 3.43 34.46
CA GLY A 116 -25.75 3.77 34.08
C GLY A 116 -26.26 2.88 32.94
N GLU A 117 -27.39 3.29 32.36
CA GLU A 117 -28.06 2.51 31.30
C GLU A 117 -27.17 2.33 30.05
N PRO A 118 -27.09 1.11 29.50
CA PRO A 118 -26.28 0.84 28.34
C PRO A 118 -26.93 1.35 27.05
N PHE A 119 -26.10 1.67 26.07
CA PHE A 119 -26.51 2.18 24.76
C PHE A 119 -25.60 1.63 23.66
N LEU A 120 -26.12 1.64 22.43
CA LEU A 120 -25.42 1.12 21.26
C LEU A 120 -24.38 2.12 20.75
N VAL A 121 -23.19 1.63 20.45
CA VAL A 121 -22.12 2.38 19.81
C VAL A 121 -21.48 1.57 18.69
N ARG A 122 -20.82 2.28 17.76
CA ARG A 122 -19.98 1.65 16.73
C ARG A 122 -18.51 1.82 17.10
N ILE A 123 -17.72 0.76 16.98
CA ILE A 123 -16.29 0.77 17.29
C ILE A 123 -15.46 0.20 16.12
N PRO A 124 -14.20 0.63 15.93
CA PRO A 124 -13.33 0.06 14.90
C PRO A 124 -13.04 -1.43 15.12
N ALA A 125 -13.31 -2.26 14.11
CA ALA A 125 -13.12 -3.72 14.14
C ALA A 125 -11.66 -4.16 14.19
N ARG A 126 -10.75 -3.31 13.69
CA ARG A 126 -9.30 -3.57 13.68
C ARG A 126 -8.52 -2.29 13.93
N ALA A 127 -7.25 -2.44 14.29
CA ALA A 127 -6.36 -1.30 14.43
C ALA A 127 -6.21 -0.55 13.09
N PRO A 128 -6.29 0.79 13.08
CA PRO A 128 -5.98 1.56 11.88
C PRO A 128 -4.51 1.42 11.52
N LEU A 129 -4.22 1.29 10.22
CA LEU A 129 -2.85 1.15 9.70
C LEU A 129 -2.29 2.46 9.15
N THR A 130 -3.17 3.40 8.78
CA THR A 130 -2.78 4.72 8.26
C THR A 130 -3.35 5.86 9.09
N ARG A 131 -2.68 7.02 9.03
CA ARG A 131 -3.16 8.24 9.72
C ARG A 131 -4.60 8.62 9.31
N PRO A 132 -4.98 8.61 8.00
CA PRO A 132 -6.37 8.87 7.61
C PRO A 132 -7.36 7.84 8.17
N GLN A 133 -7.00 6.55 8.20
CA GLN A 133 -7.82 5.52 8.84
C GLN A 133 -8.00 5.81 10.33
N PHE A 134 -6.92 6.16 11.04
CA PHE A 134 -6.97 6.49 12.45
C PHE A 134 -7.88 7.68 12.76
N GLU A 135 -7.77 8.75 11.98
CA GLU A 135 -8.59 9.95 12.14
C GLU A 135 -10.08 9.65 11.93
N ARG A 136 -10.43 8.78 10.98
CA ARG A 136 -11.81 8.32 10.76
C ARG A 136 -12.27 7.36 11.86
N ALA A 137 -11.48 6.34 12.18
CA ALA A 137 -11.77 5.34 13.21
C ALA A 137 -11.99 5.97 14.59
N SER A 138 -11.16 6.95 14.95
CA SER A 138 -11.27 7.68 16.23
C SER A 138 -12.54 8.52 16.38
N ARG A 139 -13.28 8.76 15.28
CA ARG A 139 -14.61 9.40 15.34
C ARG A 139 -15.67 8.45 15.89
N HIS A 140 -15.51 7.14 15.66
CA HIS A 140 -16.41 6.11 16.18
C HIS A 140 -16.15 5.85 17.66
N TRP A 141 -14.90 5.51 17.99
CA TRP A 141 -14.48 5.26 19.37
C TRP A 141 -12.97 5.49 19.53
N PRO A 142 -12.46 5.97 20.68
CA PRO A 142 -11.04 6.17 20.86
C PRO A 142 -10.24 4.88 20.67
N THR A 143 -9.27 4.94 19.77
CA THR A 143 -8.41 3.83 19.39
C THR A 143 -6.95 4.23 19.53
N SER A 144 -6.06 3.27 19.74
CA SER A 144 -4.61 3.46 19.66
C SER A 144 -4.15 3.37 18.21
N PHE A 145 -3.14 4.15 17.87
CA PHE A 145 -2.51 4.11 16.55
C PHE A 145 -1.01 4.28 16.69
N HIS A 146 -0.29 3.32 16.12
CA HIS A 146 1.16 3.36 15.98
C HIS A 146 1.47 3.73 14.55
N GLU A 147 2.01 4.92 14.35
CA GLU A 147 2.23 5.45 13.01
C GLU A 147 3.43 4.80 12.32
N ASP A 148 3.20 4.24 11.14
CA ASP A 148 4.27 3.97 10.18
C ASP A 148 4.68 5.28 9.50
N LYS A 149 5.86 5.80 9.88
CA LYS A 149 6.41 7.05 9.35
C LYS A 149 6.59 7.01 7.83
N ARG A 150 6.98 5.86 7.25
CA ARG A 150 7.20 5.74 5.80
C ARG A 150 5.88 5.83 5.05
N VAL A 151 4.85 5.12 5.51
CA VAL A 151 3.51 5.19 4.90
C VAL A 151 2.93 6.60 5.02
N THR A 152 3.07 7.26 6.18
CA THR A 152 2.62 8.65 6.36
C THR A 152 3.36 9.61 5.43
N LEU A 153 4.68 9.52 5.31
CA LEU A 153 5.45 10.35 4.39
C LEU A 153 5.08 10.06 2.92
N GLY A 154 4.85 8.79 2.58
CA GLY A 154 4.38 8.37 1.26
C GLY A 154 3.03 8.98 0.89
N LEU A 155 2.04 8.90 1.78
CA LEU A 155 0.72 9.49 1.58
C LEU A 155 0.75 11.02 1.50
N LYS A 156 1.78 11.67 2.07
CA LYS A 156 2.01 13.11 1.96
C LYS A 156 2.82 13.52 0.72
N GLY A 157 3.29 12.56 -0.09
CA GLY A 157 4.19 12.83 -1.23
C GLY A 157 5.60 13.28 -0.83
N GLN A 158 5.98 13.05 0.43
CA GLN A 158 7.23 13.52 1.06
C GLN A 158 8.24 12.40 1.29
N LEU A 159 8.02 11.22 0.71
CA LEU A 159 8.90 10.06 0.91
C LEU A 159 10.27 10.22 0.24
N PHE A 160 10.35 11.00 -0.83
CA PHE A 160 11.54 11.15 -1.67
C PHE A 160 11.94 12.61 -1.81
N THR A 161 13.26 12.86 -1.78
CA THR A 161 13.83 14.20 -1.98
C THR A 161 13.75 14.63 -3.45
N SER A 162 13.92 15.93 -3.72
CA SER A 162 13.94 16.44 -5.10
C SER A 162 15.04 15.79 -5.95
N GLY A 163 16.22 15.55 -5.38
CA GLY A 163 17.31 14.86 -6.08
C GLY A 163 16.98 13.41 -6.45
N GLN A 164 16.27 12.69 -5.57
CA GLN A 164 15.78 11.34 -5.88
C GLN A 164 14.71 11.37 -6.99
N LYS A 165 13.78 12.33 -6.94
CA LYS A 165 12.76 12.52 -7.98
C LYS A 165 13.38 12.81 -9.36
N ALA A 166 14.45 13.62 -9.41
CA ALA A 166 15.19 13.86 -10.65
C ALA A 166 15.81 12.58 -11.23
N LYS A 167 16.36 11.70 -10.37
CA LYS A 167 16.82 10.38 -10.80
C LYS A 167 15.70 9.48 -11.30
N PHE A 168 14.54 9.49 -10.64
CA PHE A 168 13.37 8.72 -11.11
C PHE A 168 12.89 9.19 -12.49
N GLN A 169 12.98 10.49 -12.76
CA GLN A 169 12.71 11.05 -14.07
C GLN A 169 13.73 10.59 -15.12
N GLU A 170 15.02 10.57 -14.81
CA GLU A 170 16.07 10.05 -15.69
C GLU A 170 15.80 8.58 -16.06
N TYR A 171 15.52 7.74 -15.05
CA TYR A 171 15.23 6.32 -15.24
C TYR A 171 13.94 6.08 -16.04
N MET A 172 12.88 6.83 -15.75
CA MET A 172 11.63 6.72 -16.51
C MET A 172 11.76 7.29 -17.93
N THR A 173 12.64 8.28 -18.16
CA THR A 173 12.93 8.79 -19.50
C THR A 173 13.52 7.70 -20.39
N ALA A 174 14.46 6.90 -19.87
CA ALA A 174 14.99 5.75 -20.60
C ALA A 174 13.89 4.74 -20.99
N ALA A 175 12.94 4.48 -20.09
CA ALA A 175 11.79 3.62 -20.38
C ALA A 175 10.84 4.25 -21.43
N VAL A 176 10.62 5.56 -21.39
CA VAL A 176 9.82 6.30 -22.38
C VAL A 176 10.47 6.28 -23.76
N GLU A 177 11.78 6.46 -23.85
CA GLU A 177 12.52 6.39 -25.11
C GLU A 177 12.43 4.99 -25.74
N ALA A 178 12.61 3.94 -24.94
CA ALA A 178 12.40 2.57 -25.39
C ALA A 178 10.97 2.33 -25.89
N ALA A 179 9.96 2.84 -25.18
CA ALA A 179 8.57 2.74 -25.60
C ALA A 179 8.29 3.42 -26.94
N ARG A 180 8.96 4.55 -27.22
CA ARG A 180 8.86 5.26 -28.50
C ARG A 180 9.52 4.48 -29.63
N ALA A 181 10.71 3.92 -29.40
CA ALA A 181 11.39 3.06 -30.36
C ALA A 181 10.54 1.83 -30.71
N GLY A 182 9.99 1.14 -29.70
CA GLY A 182 9.09 0.01 -29.93
C GLY A 182 7.87 0.38 -30.77
N ARG A 183 7.27 1.56 -30.53
CA ARG A 183 6.17 2.06 -31.36
C ARG A 183 6.58 2.30 -32.82
N GLU A 184 7.77 2.83 -33.07
CA GLU A 184 8.31 3.02 -34.43
C GLU A 184 8.51 1.69 -35.15
N GLU A 185 8.81 0.63 -34.41
CA GLU A 185 8.87 -0.76 -34.89
C GLU A 185 7.47 -1.43 -34.99
N GLY A 186 6.39 -0.69 -34.71
CA GLY A 186 5.01 -1.17 -34.78
C GLY A 186 4.52 -1.92 -33.54
N MET A 187 5.30 -1.98 -32.47
CA MET A 187 4.93 -2.61 -31.19
C MET A 187 3.99 -1.71 -30.35
N GLU A 188 3.46 -2.28 -29.26
CA GLU A 188 2.79 -1.48 -28.24
C GLU A 188 3.78 -0.50 -27.61
N ALA A 189 3.34 0.73 -27.35
CA ALA A 189 4.20 1.79 -26.83
C ALA A 189 4.42 1.67 -25.30
N VAL A 190 5.04 0.56 -24.89
CA VAL A 190 5.41 0.29 -23.49
C VAL A 190 6.90 0.05 -23.42
N GLY A 191 7.55 0.70 -22.47
CA GLY A 191 8.98 0.55 -22.22
C GLY A 191 9.27 0.47 -20.74
N ALA A 192 10.40 -0.14 -20.43
CA ALA A 192 10.84 -0.44 -19.08
C ALA A 192 12.35 -0.29 -18.94
N ALA A 193 12.81 -0.02 -17.72
CA ALA A 193 14.20 0.00 -17.34
C ALA A 193 14.40 -0.64 -15.96
N ILE A 194 15.43 -1.47 -15.80
CA ILE A 194 15.86 -2.05 -14.52
C ILE A 194 17.12 -1.38 -14.02
N ILE A 195 17.10 -0.94 -12.77
CA ILE A 195 18.13 -0.12 -12.14
C ILE A 195 18.68 -0.89 -10.93
N ASP A 196 20.01 -0.88 -10.78
CA ASP A 196 20.63 -1.22 -9.49
C ASP A 196 20.60 0.01 -8.57
N PRO A 197 19.82 -0.01 -7.47
CA PRO A 197 19.72 1.13 -6.58
C PRO A 197 21.00 1.42 -5.79
N LYS A 198 21.96 0.48 -5.73
CA LYS A 198 23.24 0.69 -5.02
C LYS A 198 24.18 1.57 -5.84
N SER A 199 24.34 1.26 -7.12
CA SER A 199 25.19 2.01 -8.05
C SER A 199 24.45 3.18 -8.72
N GLY A 200 23.12 3.11 -8.79
CA GLY A 200 22.30 4.02 -9.59
C GLY A 200 22.40 3.77 -11.09
N GLN A 201 23.00 2.65 -11.52
CA GLN A 201 23.18 2.28 -12.92
C GLN A 201 21.91 1.66 -13.50
N ILE A 202 21.59 2.02 -14.74
CA ILE A 202 20.58 1.32 -15.55
C ILE A 202 21.22 0.04 -16.10
N LEU A 203 20.75 -1.11 -15.65
CA LEU A 203 21.24 -2.43 -16.04
C LEU A 203 20.59 -2.91 -17.34
N ALA A 204 19.28 -2.74 -17.48
CA ALA A 204 18.55 -3.18 -18.66
C ALA A 204 17.52 -2.14 -19.07
N VAL A 205 17.31 -1.99 -20.37
CA VAL A 205 16.24 -1.20 -20.98
C VAL A 205 15.59 -2.06 -22.05
N GLY A 206 14.26 -2.04 -22.14
CA GLY A 206 13.52 -2.81 -23.14
C GLY A 206 12.11 -2.27 -23.37
N HIS A 207 11.51 -2.69 -24.48
CA HIS A 207 10.14 -2.34 -24.83
C HIS A 207 9.30 -3.58 -25.10
N ASP A 208 8.01 -3.37 -25.34
CA ASP A 208 7.10 -4.43 -25.75
C ASP A 208 7.53 -5.04 -27.08
N LEU A 209 7.51 -6.37 -27.15
CA LEU A 209 7.76 -7.19 -28.33
C LEU A 209 6.63 -8.24 -28.48
N SER A 210 5.43 -7.92 -27.99
CA SER A 210 4.31 -8.86 -27.95
C SER A 210 3.83 -9.31 -29.33
N ARG A 211 4.12 -8.52 -30.38
CA ARG A 211 3.84 -8.91 -31.78
C ARG A 211 4.80 -9.97 -32.30
N ASP A 212 6.04 -10.00 -31.81
CA ASP A 212 7.00 -11.05 -32.15
C ASP A 212 6.76 -12.30 -31.31
N HIS A 213 6.49 -12.12 -30.02
CA HIS A 213 6.14 -13.20 -29.12
C HIS A 213 5.16 -12.73 -28.03
N PRO A 214 3.96 -13.33 -27.89
CA PRO A 214 2.89 -12.81 -27.01
C PRO A 214 3.28 -12.57 -25.54
N LEU A 215 4.29 -13.28 -25.02
CA LEU A 215 4.76 -13.12 -23.63
C LEU A 215 5.87 -12.06 -23.45
N GLN A 216 6.40 -11.48 -24.52
CA GLN A 216 7.52 -10.53 -24.46
C GLN A 216 7.02 -9.10 -24.21
N HIS A 217 6.38 -8.89 -23.07
CA HIS A 217 6.08 -7.55 -22.58
C HIS A 217 7.36 -6.86 -22.08
N ALA A 218 7.40 -5.52 -22.07
CA ALA A 218 8.58 -4.75 -21.68
C ALA A 218 9.23 -5.18 -20.35
N ALA A 219 8.43 -5.52 -19.33
CA ALA A 219 8.93 -6.03 -18.06
C ALA A 219 9.65 -7.39 -18.21
N MET A 220 9.07 -8.30 -19.01
CA MET A 220 9.66 -9.62 -19.26
C MET A 220 10.96 -9.51 -20.05
N VAL A 221 10.98 -8.62 -21.06
CA VAL A 221 12.20 -8.32 -21.84
C VAL A 221 13.31 -7.81 -20.92
N CYS A 222 13.02 -6.89 -20.01
CA CYS A 222 14.04 -6.41 -19.06
C CYS A 222 14.52 -7.50 -18.10
N ILE A 223 13.63 -8.36 -17.59
CA ILE A 223 14.00 -9.49 -16.72
C ILE A 223 14.93 -10.46 -17.47
N ASP A 224 14.61 -10.79 -18.73
CA ASP A 224 15.43 -11.69 -19.55
C ASP A 224 16.79 -11.07 -19.88
N LEU A 225 16.85 -9.77 -20.18
CA LEU A 225 18.10 -9.02 -20.40
C LEU A 225 19.01 -9.04 -19.16
N VAL A 226 18.45 -8.88 -17.96
CA VAL A 226 19.21 -9.00 -16.70
C VAL A 226 19.70 -10.43 -16.51
N ALA A 227 18.85 -11.43 -16.76
CA ALA A 227 19.24 -12.83 -16.67
C ALA A 227 20.35 -13.17 -17.68
N TRP A 228 20.29 -12.63 -18.90
CA TRP A 228 21.32 -12.77 -19.93
C TRP A 228 22.66 -12.19 -19.47
N GLY A 229 22.66 -11.00 -18.86
CA GLY A 229 23.85 -10.39 -18.27
C GLY A 229 24.48 -11.21 -17.14
N GLN A 230 23.73 -12.13 -16.54
CA GLN A 230 24.17 -13.05 -15.48
C GLN A 230 24.51 -14.45 -16.00
N GLY A 231 24.61 -14.64 -17.33
CA GLY A 231 24.92 -15.93 -17.95
C GLY A 231 23.71 -16.86 -18.14
N GLY A 232 22.49 -16.36 -17.88
CA GLY A 232 21.23 -17.02 -18.21
C GLY A 232 20.56 -16.39 -19.43
N GLY A 233 19.26 -16.11 -19.33
CA GLY A 233 18.45 -15.53 -20.41
C GLY A 233 18.13 -16.54 -21.52
N VAL A 234 16.99 -16.36 -22.19
CA VAL A 234 16.54 -17.27 -23.25
C VAL A 234 16.59 -16.60 -24.62
N TYR A 235 16.26 -15.31 -24.69
CA TYR A 235 16.04 -14.63 -25.96
C TYR A 235 17.23 -13.76 -26.38
N ARG A 236 17.28 -13.47 -27.68
CA ARG A 236 18.23 -12.51 -28.24
C ARG A 236 17.45 -11.35 -28.84
N TYR A 237 17.85 -10.14 -28.47
CA TYR A 237 17.16 -8.90 -28.84
C TYR A 237 17.94 -8.08 -29.89
N GLU A 238 18.87 -8.71 -30.63
CA GLU A 238 19.73 -8.04 -31.63
C GLU A 238 18.95 -7.28 -32.71
N LYS A 239 17.70 -7.69 -32.98
CA LYS A 239 16.79 -7.02 -33.93
C LYS A 239 16.17 -5.73 -33.40
N HIS A 240 16.25 -5.49 -32.09
CA HIS A 240 15.62 -4.38 -31.38
C HIS A 240 16.68 -3.59 -30.61
N PRO A 241 17.38 -2.63 -31.25
CA PRO A 241 18.52 -1.93 -30.63
C PRO A 241 18.20 -1.18 -29.33
N ALA A 242 16.93 -0.81 -29.14
CA ALA A 242 16.45 -0.20 -27.90
C ALA A 242 16.38 -1.19 -26.71
N CYS A 243 16.34 -2.50 -26.98
CA CYS A 243 16.39 -3.56 -25.98
C CYS A 243 17.84 -3.96 -25.70
N ARG A 244 18.40 -3.53 -24.57
CA ARG A 244 19.81 -3.72 -24.25
C ARG A 244 20.09 -3.92 -22.78
N TYR A 245 21.12 -4.73 -22.51
CA TYR A 245 21.76 -4.84 -21.21
C TYR A 245 23.04 -3.99 -21.20
N THR A 246 23.27 -3.23 -20.13
CA THR A 246 24.50 -2.48 -19.90
C THR A 246 25.28 -3.19 -18.81
N ALA A 247 26.45 -3.74 -19.16
CA ALA A 247 27.31 -4.37 -18.18
C ALA A 247 27.67 -3.39 -17.06
N SER A 248 27.58 -3.85 -15.82
CA SER A 248 28.26 -3.20 -14.70
C SER A 248 29.76 -3.27 -14.97
N ASP A 249 30.48 -2.17 -14.74
CA ASP A 249 31.91 -2.01 -15.01
C ASP A 249 32.72 -3.28 -14.60
N PRO A 250 33.45 -3.92 -15.54
CA PRO A 250 34.25 -5.09 -15.25
C PRO A 250 35.30 -4.86 -14.16
N GLN A 251 35.71 -3.61 -13.88
CA GLN A 251 36.70 -3.30 -12.85
C GLN A 251 36.19 -3.46 -11.41
N LEU A 252 34.88 -3.58 -11.18
CA LEU A 252 34.36 -4.08 -9.89
C LEU A 252 34.30 -5.62 -9.80
N SER A 253 34.54 -6.30 -10.94
CA SER A 253 34.55 -7.77 -11.07
C SER A 253 35.93 -8.35 -11.44
N SER A 254 36.98 -7.51 -11.53
CA SER A 254 38.36 -7.95 -11.80
C SER A 254 39.16 -8.25 -10.53
N GLY A 255 38.48 -8.57 -9.44
CA GLY A 255 39.01 -9.50 -8.47
C GLY A 255 38.51 -10.87 -8.89
N ALA A 256 39.42 -11.80 -9.19
CA ALA A 256 39.08 -13.21 -9.12
C ALA A 256 38.53 -13.47 -7.70
N SER A 257 37.21 -13.46 -7.54
CA SER A 257 36.56 -13.86 -6.31
C SER A 257 36.13 -15.31 -6.46
N GLU A 258 36.91 -16.15 -5.79
CA GLU A 258 36.48 -17.38 -5.14
C GLU A 258 34.95 -17.42 -4.92
N GLU A 259 34.27 -18.43 -5.47
CA GLU A 259 32.90 -18.85 -5.09
C GLU A 259 31.88 -17.73 -4.77
N GLY A 260 31.90 -16.63 -5.53
CA GLY A 260 30.98 -15.51 -5.34
C GLY A 260 29.59 -15.79 -5.92
N VAL A 261 28.57 -15.93 -5.07
CA VAL A 261 27.18 -16.16 -5.47
C VAL A 261 26.70 -15.04 -6.40
N GLN A 262 26.47 -15.36 -7.68
CA GLN A 262 25.86 -14.42 -8.63
C GLN A 262 24.48 -13.98 -8.13
N PRO A 263 24.11 -12.70 -8.26
CA PRO A 263 22.81 -12.21 -7.83
C PRO A 263 21.69 -12.95 -8.57
N TYR A 264 20.64 -13.34 -7.85
CA TYR A 264 19.51 -14.05 -8.44
C TYR A 264 18.61 -13.09 -9.25
N ILE A 265 18.81 -13.02 -10.56
CA ILE A 265 18.01 -12.25 -11.52
C ILE A 265 17.89 -10.78 -11.08
N CYS A 266 16.70 -10.33 -10.68
CA CYS A 266 16.42 -8.93 -10.33
C CYS A 266 16.38 -8.69 -8.81
N THR A 267 16.98 -9.58 -8.02
CA THR A 267 16.95 -9.49 -6.56
C THR A 267 17.50 -8.16 -6.09
N GLY A 268 16.65 -7.35 -5.45
CA GLY A 268 17.05 -6.06 -4.90
C GLY A 268 17.02 -4.89 -5.88
N TYR A 269 16.77 -5.12 -7.18
CA TYR A 269 16.72 -4.07 -8.21
C TYR A 269 15.38 -3.34 -8.26
N GLU A 270 15.33 -2.26 -9.03
CA GLU A 270 14.14 -1.45 -9.26
C GLU A 270 13.70 -1.50 -10.70
N LEU A 271 12.40 -1.53 -10.95
CA LEU A 271 11.81 -1.41 -12.28
C LEU A 271 11.14 -0.05 -12.43
N TYR A 272 11.44 0.65 -13.53
CA TYR A 272 10.70 1.82 -14.00
C TYR A 272 10.00 1.42 -15.29
N ILE A 273 8.68 1.56 -15.36
CA ILE A 273 7.87 1.11 -16.51
C ILE A 273 6.79 2.12 -16.88
N THR A 274 6.60 2.39 -18.17
CA THR A 274 5.69 3.44 -18.61
C THR A 274 4.22 3.12 -18.32
N ARG A 275 3.83 1.85 -18.44
CA ARG A 275 2.46 1.34 -18.25
C ARG A 275 2.43 0.29 -17.13
N GLU A 276 1.41 0.34 -16.28
CA GLU A 276 1.25 -0.60 -15.17
C GLU A 276 1.33 -2.08 -15.64
N PRO A 277 2.19 -2.91 -15.02
CA PRO A 277 2.33 -4.32 -15.35
C PRO A 277 1.02 -5.11 -15.24
N CYS A 278 0.76 -5.98 -16.22
CA CYS A 278 -0.32 -6.96 -16.15
C CYS A 278 -0.03 -8.07 -15.12
N VAL A 279 -1.00 -8.95 -14.87
CA VAL A 279 -0.88 -10.08 -13.92
C VAL A 279 0.37 -10.94 -14.17
N MET A 280 0.64 -11.29 -15.42
CA MET A 280 1.82 -12.09 -15.78
C MET A 280 3.12 -11.37 -15.39
N CYS A 281 3.27 -10.10 -15.79
CA CYS A 281 4.47 -9.31 -15.50
C CYS A 281 4.63 -9.06 -14.01
N ALA A 282 3.54 -8.74 -13.30
CA ALA A 282 3.54 -8.55 -11.86
C ALA A 282 3.97 -9.83 -11.11
N MET A 283 3.51 -11.00 -11.53
CA MET A 283 3.94 -12.27 -10.93
C MET A 283 5.39 -12.62 -11.28
N ALA A 284 5.86 -12.32 -12.50
CA ALA A 284 7.27 -12.47 -12.86
C ALA A 284 8.18 -11.60 -12.00
N LEU A 285 7.74 -10.40 -11.62
CA LEU A 285 8.47 -9.50 -10.71
C LEU A 285 8.57 -10.06 -9.29
N VAL A 286 7.53 -10.74 -8.80
CA VAL A 286 7.59 -11.52 -7.54
C VAL A 286 8.67 -12.60 -7.64
N HIS A 287 8.63 -13.41 -8.70
CA HIS A 287 9.59 -14.50 -8.91
C HIS A 287 11.02 -14.03 -9.15
N SER A 288 11.19 -12.81 -9.66
CA SER A 288 12.50 -12.18 -9.88
C SER A 288 13.02 -11.42 -8.66
N ARG A 289 12.27 -11.40 -7.55
CA ARG A 289 12.58 -10.72 -6.29
C ARG A 289 12.91 -9.23 -6.45
N ILE A 290 12.19 -8.53 -7.34
CA ILE A 290 12.35 -7.08 -7.52
C ILE A 290 12.10 -6.37 -6.17
N SER A 291 12.82 -5.29 -5.89
CA SER A 291 12.65 -4.53 -4.64
C SER A 291 11.56 -3.48 -4.74
N ARG A 292 11.55 -2.74 -5.87
CA ARG A 292 10.62 -1.63 -6.10
C ARG A 292 10.18 -1.55 -7.54
N VAL A 293 8.94 -1.11 -7.75
CA VAL A 293 8.39 -0.83 -9.08
C VAL A 293 7.82 0.58 -9.10
N PHE A 294 8.16 1.31 -10.15
CA PHE A 294 7.72 2.67 -10.43
C PHE A 294 7.01 2.65 -11.77
N TYR A 295 5.70 2.92 -11.80
CA TYR A 295 4.96 2.99 -13.06
C TYR A 295 4.36 4.37 -13.34
N GLY A 296 4.29 4.71 -14.63
CA GLY A 296 3.80 6.02 -15.06
C GLY A 296 2.28 6.13 -15.09
N THR A 297 1.63 5.29 -15.90
CA THR A 297 0.16 5.26 -16.03
C THR A 297 -0.43 3.90 -15.69
N SER A 298 -1.65 3.90 -15.15
CA SER A 298 -2.44 2.70 -14.90
C SER A 298 -2.79 1.98 -16.20
N SER A 299 -3.05 0.67 -16.13
CA SER A 299 -3.50 -0.11 -17.28
C SER A 299 -4.80 -0.87 -16.96
N PRO A 300 -5.70 -1.08 -17.93
CA PRO A 300 -6.94 -1.83 -17.69
C PRO A 300 -6.71 -3.24 -17.13
N ASP A 301 -5.58 -3.86 -17.47
CA ASP A 301 -5.18 -5.19 -17.00
C ASP A 301 -4.13 -5.15 -15.89
N GLY A 302 -3.93 -3.98 -15.30
CA GLY A 302 -2.92 -3.70 -14.30
C GLY A 302 -3.12 -4.49 -13.02
N ALA A 303 -2.03 -5.10 -12.53
CA ALA A 303 -2.06 -5.99 -11.38
C ALA A 303 -1.25 -5.48 -10.17
N LEU A 304 -0.82 -4.22 -10.21
CA LEU A 304 -0.11 -3.57 -9.12
C LEU A 304 -0.90 -2.44 -8.44
N GLY A 305 -2.08 -2.09 -8.96
CA GLY A 305 -3.00 -1.13 -8.36
C GLY A 305 -4.38 -1.08 -9.00
N THR A 306 -4.54 -1.43 -10.29
CA THR A 306 -5.83 -1.29 -10.99
C THR A 306 -6.81 -2.43 -10.69
N LYS A 307 -6.53 -3.66 -11.14
CA LYS A 307 -7.39 -4.83 -10.88
C LYS A 307 -6.95 -5.62 -9.65
N TYR A 308 -5.65 -5.69 -9.44
CA TYR A 308 -5.03 -6.45 -8.36
C TYR A 308 -3.92 -5.65 -7.71
N LYS A 309 -3.50 -6.10 -6.53
CA LYS A 309 -2.31 -5.62 -5.82
C LYS A 309 -1.43 -6.81 -5.48
N ILE A 310 -0.87 -7.46 -6.51
CA ILE A 310 -0.11 -8.72 -6.37
C ILE A 310 1.05 -8.56 -5.38
N HIS A 311 1.71 -7.40 -5.41
CA HIS A 311 2.81 -7.05 -4.50
C HIS A 311 2.43 -6.98 -3.02
N CYS A 312 1.13 -7.00 -2.70
CA CYS A 312 0.58 -6.96 -1.34
C CYS A 312 -0.06 -8.29 -0.90
N GLN A 313 -0.05 -9.33 -1.73
CA GLN A 313 -0.76 -10.59 -1.43
C GLN A 313 -0.02 -11.40 -0.36
N LYS A 314 -0.62 -11.55 0.82
CA LYS A 314 -0.01 -12.20 1.99
C LYS A 314 0.45 -13.65 1.76
N GLY A 315 -0.21 -14.38 0.87
CA GLY A 315 0.12 -15.77 0.55
C GLY A 315 1.34 -15.95 -0.37
N LEU A 316 1.90 -14.86 -0.90
CA LEU A 316 3.10 -14.91 -1.73
C LEU A 316 4.38 -14.83 -0.88
N ASN A 317 5.45 -15.44 -1.38
CA ASN A 317 6.73 -15.56 -0.68
C ASN A 317 7.63 -14.32 -0.77
N HIS A 318 7.32 -13.37 -1.66
CA HIS A 318 8.06 -12.13 -1.85
C HIS A 318 7.11 -10.95 -2.05
N HIS A 319 7.43 -9.82 -1.42
CA HIS A 319 6.67 -8.56 -1.51
C HIS A 319 7.61 -7.43 -1.90
N PHE A 320 7.09 -6.46 -2.64
CA PHE A 320 7.86 -5.32 -3.11
C PHE A 320 7.06 -4.04 -3.07
N GLN A 321 7.74 -2.89 -3.07
CA GLN A 321 7.07 -1.60 -2.99
C GLN A 321 6.68 -1.14 -4.39
N VAL A 322 5.47 -0.63 -4.53
CA VAL A 322 4.97 -0.09 -5.80
C VAL A 322 4.65 1.38 -5.62
N TYR A 323 5.06 2.16 -6.60
CA TYR A 323 4.76 3.57 -6.68
C TYR A 323 4.22 3.93 -8.06
N GLN A 324 3.26 4.85 -8.09
CA GLN A 324 2.55 5.24 -9.29
C GLN A 324 2.72 6.73 -9.58
N GLY A 325 2.61 7.08 -10.86
CA GLY A 325 2.52 8.46 -11.34
C GLY A 325 3.84 9.09 -11.78
N VAL A 326 4.94 8.34 -11.88
CA VAL A 326 6.22 8.87 -12.37
C VAL A 326 6.08 9.25 -13.84
N MET A 327 6.28 10.52 -14.22
CA MET A 327 6.07 10.98 -15.59
C MET A 327 4.69 10.62 -16.16
N ARG A 328 3.63 10.66 -15.32
CA ARG A 328 2.27 10.22 -15.69
C ARG A 328 1.79 10.78 -17.02
N GLN A 329 1.86 12.10 -17.21
CA GLN A 329 1.37 12.76 -18.42
C GLN A 329 2.11 12.28 -19.68
N THR A 330 3.45 12.16 -19.60
CA THR A 330 4.28 11.63 -20.68
C THR A 330 3.92 10.19 -21.00
N CYS A 331 3.69 9.37 -19.97
CA CYS A 331 3.33 7.96 -20.13
C CYS A 331 1.90 7.78 -20.69
N GLU A 332 0.93 8.60 -20.28
CA GLU A 332 -0.43 8.61 -20.84
C GLU A 332 -0.45 9.01 -22.32
N ALA A 333 0.43 9.93 -22.73
CA ALA A 333 0.59 10.29 -24.14
C ALA A 333 1.12 9.12 -24.99
N LEU A 334 1.79 8.13 -24.37
CA LEU A 334 2.19 6.89 -25.05
C LEU A 334 1.00 5.93 -25.28
N THR A 335 -0.12 6.09 -24.58
CA THR A 335 -1.26 5.17 -24.73
C THR A 335 -2.35 5.65 -25.68
N ARG A 336 -2.27 6.90 -26.18
CA ARG A 336 -3.27 7.44 -27.11
C ARG A 336 -3.04 6.91 -28.53
N PRO A 337 -4.05 6.35 -29.21
CA PRO A 337 -3.95 6.05 -30.64
C PRO A 337 -3.72 7.35 -31.42
N ARG A 338 -2.92 7.28 -32.49
CA ARG A 338 -2.66 8.41 -33.40
C ARG A 338 -3.92 8.81 -34.16
#